data_AF-A0A7C7TVC0-F1
#
_entry.id   AF-A0A7C7TVC0-F1
#
_cell.length_a   1.000
_cell.length_b   1.000
_cell.length_c   1.000
_cell.angle_alpha   90.00
_cell.angle_beta   90.00
_cell.angle_gamma   90.00
#
_symmetry.space_group_name_H-M   'P 1'
#
loop_
_entity.id
_entity.type
_entity.pdbx_description
1 polymer ?
#
loop_
_entity_poly.entity_id
_entity_poly.type
_entity_poly.pdbx_seq_one_letter_code
_entity_poly.pdbx_strand_id
1 'polypeptide(L)'
;METTKFTYRVITNLTALTIAALIGFAASSSYADIDKSRLNAVLADLQSRIDQSKLSGAVVMVAQDGKVQMTEALGYQNVEDEVPMSTDSIFRIFSMTKPVAGTALMVLYDEGKFKLEDPVEKHMPELANMRVFVNQLDDGTFETEDADHPMTIRELMSHTGGLLYTPPLSQGPIAEAYAKAGIMNLPNYTLAESIPALGDIPLAHQPGTQWVYSISVDVQGYLVELLSGQSFDEFLQERIFDPLEMTDTGFYVKAENASRFSRQYRPTNDGKLRRSDSGAFLKPPKFLSGGGGLTSTASDYMKFAQMHLNKGLLNGKRILSEEAVQIMRSNQLPEAVSGIGGLYPGNVFGVDFAIVNDSDAFNGAPVGTHWWWGIAGSWFWIDPVENIVFVGMIQNDDILYSIQVHAAMREAIYR
;
A
#
# COMPACT_ATOMS: atom_id res chain seq x y z
N MET A 1 -74.66 -35.69 -24.44
CA MET A 1 -74.32 -37.09 -24.75
C MET A 1 -73.63 -37.67 -23.54
N GLU A 2 -74.16 -38.80 -23.08
CA GLU A 2 -73.95 -39.40 -21.77
C GLU A 2 -72.52 -39.87 -21.47
N THR A 3 -72.29 -39.89 -20.15
CA THR A 3 -71.26 -40.52 -19.34
C THR A 3 -71.01 -42.01 -19.62
N THR A 4 -69.74 -42.44 -19.48
CA THR A 4 -69.42 -43.79 -18.98
C THR A 4 -68.11 -43.78 -18.17
N LYS A 5 -68.16 -44.38 -16.98
CA LYS A 5 -67.03 -44.69 -16.09
C LYS A 5 -66.19 -45.85 -16.64
N PHE A 6 -64.88 -45.84 -16.42
CA PHE A 6 -64.09 -47.07 -16.27
C PHE A 6 -62.94 -46.91 -15.27
N THR A 7 -62.78 -47.98 -14.49
CA THR A 7 -61.91 -48.22 -13.34
C THR A 7 -60.54 -48.75 -13.77
N TYR A 8 -59.43 -48.32 -13.16
CA TYR A 8 -58.18 -49.11 -13.03
C TYR A 8 -57.47 -48.70 -11.71
N ARG A 9 -57.45 -49.58 -10.69
CA ARG A 9 -56.41 -50.57 -10.32
C ARG A 9 -55.17 -49.97 -9.66
N VAL A 10 -55.05 -50.22 -8.35
CA VAL A 10 -53.92 -49.95 -7.45
C VAL A 10 -52.95 -51.15 -7.45
N ILE A 11 -51.71 -50.93 -6.95
CA ILE A 11 -50.64 -51.86 -6.52
C ILE A 11 -49.43 -51.82 -7.49
N THR A 12 -48.17 -51.52 -7.16
CA THR A 12 -47.42 -51.20 -5.92
C THR A 12 -45.97 -50.77 -6.28
N ASN A 13 -45.32 -50.06 -5.35
CA ASN A 13 -43.90 -50.14 -4.92
C ASN A 13 -42.83 -49.12 -5.36
N LEU A 14 -42.36 -48.43 -4.30
CA LEU A 14 -41.00 -48.02 -3.92
C LEU A 14 -40.21 -47.05 -4.82
N THR A 15 -40.03 -45.83 -4.29
CA THR A 15 -38.70 -45.24 -4.12
C THR A 15 -38.66 -44.45 -2.81
N ALA A 16 -37.66 -44.76 -1.99
CA ALA A 16 -37.39 -44.12 -0.71
C ALA A 16 -36.96 -42.67 -0.93
N LEU A 17 -37.57 -41.73 -0.19
CA LEU A 17 -37.13 -40.34 -0.14
C LEU A 17 -36.11 -40.21 1.01
N THR A 18 -34.83 -40.33 0.70
CA THR A 18 -33.75 -39.98 1.62
C THR A 18 -33.61 -38.46 1.65
N ILE A 19 -34.06 -37.82 2.73
CA ILE A 19 -33.75 -36.41 3.00
C ILE A 19 -32.29 -36.36 3.44
N ALA A 20 -31.40 -36.02 2.52
CA ALA A 20 -30.03 -35.64 2.86
C ALA A 20 -30.06 -34.22 3.42
N ALA A 21 -30.07 -34.10 4.75
CA ALA A 21 -29.74 -32.84 5.42
C ALA A 21 -28.25 -32.57 5.20
N LEU A 22 -27.92 -31.74 4.21
CA LEU A 22 -26.61 -31.11 4.11
C LEU A 22 -26.49 -30.10 5.26
N ILE A 23 -25.98 -30.55 6.39
CA ILE A 23 -25.41 -29.67 7.40
C ILE A 23 -24.11 -29.14 6.79
N GLY A 24 -24.19 -27.96 6.19
CA GLY A 24 -23.01 -27.19 5.86
C GLY A 24 -22.29 -26.85 7.15
N PHE A 25 -21.24 -27.62 7.49
CA PHE A 25 -20.22 -27.14 8.39
C PHE A 25 -19.48 -26.01 7.69
N ALA A 26 -20.00 -24.79 7.78
CA ALA A 26 -19.14 -23.63 7.75
C ALA A 26 -18.27 -23.75 8.99
N ALA A 27 -17.05 -24.26 8.84
CA ALA A 27 -16.03 -24.14 9.86
C ALA A 27 -15.76 -22.64 10.00
N SER A 28 -16.47 -21.98 10.91
CA SER A 28 -15.97 -20.74 11.50
C SER A 28 -14.74 -21.16 12.29
N SER A 29 -13.56 -21.05 11.67
CA SER A 29 -12.33 -20.95 12.43
C SER A 29 -12.44 -19.65 13.23
N SER A 30 -13.01 -19.72 14.42
CA SER A 30 -12.82 -18.66 15.40
C SER A 30 -11.35 -18.75 15.79
N TYR A 31 -10.53 -17.88 15.20
CA TYR A 31 -9.19 -17.65 15.72
C TYR A 31 -9.32 -17.16 17.17
N ALA A 32 -8.31 -17.43 17.99
CA ALA A 32 -8.34 -16.89 19.35
C ALA A 32 -8.32 -15.36 19.25
N ASP A 33 -9.22 -14.69 19.99
CA ASP A 33 -9.20 -13.24 20.09
C ASP A 33 -7.80 -12.79 20.53
N ILE A 34 -7.30 -11.69 19.94
CA ILE A 34 -6.04 -11.07 20.38
C ILE A 34 -6.14 -10.81 21.88
N ASP A 35 -5.21 -11.38 22.65
CA ASP A 35 -5.18 -11.18 24.09
C ASP A 35 -4.97 -9.68 24.40
N LYS A 36 -5.75 -9.17 25.34
CA LYS A 36 -5.59 -7.81 25.88
C LYS A 36 -4.17 -7.55 26.38
N SER A 37 -3.47 -8.58 26.87
CA SER A 37 -2.06 -8.44 27.29
C SER A 37 -1.15 -7.97 26.15
N ARG A 38 -1.40 -8.44 24.92
CA ARG A 38 -0.67 -8.05 23.70
C ARG A 38 -0.97 -6.62 23.27
N LEU A 39 -2.25 -6.22 23.32
CA LEU A 39 -2.68 -4.84 23.07
C LEU A 39 -2.07 -3.88 24.10
N ASN A 40 -2.05 -4.27 25.38
CA ASN A 40 -1.41 -3.48 26.44
C ASN A 40 0.11 -3.35 26.23
N ALA A 41 0.77 -4.40 25.71
CA ALA A 41 2.21 -4.36 25.40
C ALA A 41 2.51 -3.35 24.27
N VAL A 42 1.65 -3.27 23.24
CA VAL A 42 1.73 -2.23 22.21
C VAL A 42 1.67 -0.83 22.82
N LEU A 43 0.68 -0.57 23.68
CA LEU A 43 0.53 0.74 24.32
C LEU A 43 1.69 1.07 25.24
N ALA A 44 2.16 0.11 26.02
CA ALA A 44 3.27 0.29 26.95
C ALA A 44 4.59 0.63 26.22
N ASP A 45 4.88 -0.04 25.09
CA ASP A 45 6.07 0.27 24.29
C ASP A 45 5.95 1.68 23.67
N LEU A 46 4.83 2.02 23.02
CA LEU A 46 4.63 3.36 22.45
C LEU A 46 4.73 4.47 23.52
N GLN A 47 4.09 4.28 24.67
CA GLN A 47 4.16 5.22 25.79
C GLN A 47 5.60 5.41 26.28
N SER A 48 6.34 4.31 26.46
CA SER A 48 7.73 4.34 26.89
C SER A 48 8.62 5.15 25.92
N ARG A 49 8.38 5.05 24.62
CA ARG A 49 9.10 5.82 23.59
C ARG A 49 8.76 7.31 23.62
N ILE A 50 7.50 7.64 23.91
CA ILE A 50 7.04 9.03 24.09
C ILE A 50 7.68 9.62 25.36
N ASP A 51 7.66 8.90 26.47
CA ASP A 51 8.28 9.32 27.74
C ASP A 51 9.79 9.57 27.59
N GLN A 52 10.45 8.80 26.72
CA GLN A 52 11.87 8.95 26.37
C GLN A 52 12.14 10.03 25.30
N SER A 53 11.11 10.80 24.88
CA SER A 53 11.22 11.81 23.83
C SER A 53 11.80 11.26 22.51
N LYS A 54 11.45 10.01 22.20
CA LYS A 54 11.81 9.36 20.93
C LYS A 54 10.69 9.41 19.90
N LEU A 55 9.45 9.54 20.34
CA LEU A 55 8.27 9.81 19.52
C LEU A 55 7.53 11.00 20.11
N SER A 56 6.95 11.85 19.26
CA SER A 56 6.05 12.92 19.72
C SER A 56 4.73 12.36 20.22
N GLY A 57 4.19 11.38 19.50
CA GLY A 57 2.93 10.73 19.75
C GLY A 57 2.64 9.66 18.71
N ALA A 58 1.55 8.93 18.91
CA ALA A 58 1.11 7.87 18.02
C ALA A 58 -0.41 7.76 18.02
N VAL A 59 -0.98 7.31 16.89
CA VAL A 59 -2.33 6.71 16.86
C VAL A 59 -2.17 5.26 16.42
N VAL A 60 -2.81 4.33 17.12
CA VAL A 60 -2.78 2.91 16.78
C VAL A 60 -4.20 2.35 16.75
N MET A 61 -4.48 1.57 15.71
CA MET A 61 -5.74 0.84 15.56
C MET A 61 -5.45 -0.63 15.24
N VAL A 62 -6.19 -1.52 15.90
CA VAL A 62 -6.13 -2.96 15.64
C VAL A 62 -7.56 -3.47 15.48
N ALA A 63 -7.79 -4.22 14.42
CA ALA A 63 -9.03 -4.94 14.19
C ALA A 63 -8.74 -6.44 14.01
N GLN A 64 -9.64 -7.28 14.50
CA GLN A 64 -9.64 -8.71 14.26
C GLN A 64 -11.07 -9.16 13.99
N ASP A 65 -11.25 -10.07 13.04
CA ASP A 65 -12.57 -10.58 12.66
C ASP A 65 -13.57 -9.49 12.30
N GLY A 66 -13.08 -8.44 11.65
CA GLY A 66 -13.86 -7.26 11.23
C GLY A 66 -14.33 -6.39 12.41
N LYS A 67 -13.82 -6.59 13.62
CA LYS A 67 -14.15 -5.81 14.81
C LYS A 67 -12.92 -5.06 15.32
N VAL A 68 -13.10 -3.78 15.63
CA VAL A 68 -12.05 -2.97 16.26
C VAL A 68 -11.80 -3.46 17.68
N GLN A 69 -10.56 -3.86 17.95
CA GLN A 69 -10.07 -4.31 19.26
C GLN A 69 -9.36 -3.21 20.03
N MET A 70 -8.73 -2.26 19.32
CA MET A 70 -8.01 -1.13 19.91
C MET A 70 -8.10 0.10 19.00
N THR A 71 -8.25 1.29 19.60
CA THR A 71 -8.12 2.59 18.95
C THR A 71 -7.64 3.59 20.00
N GLU A 72 -6.35 3.91 19.96
CA GLU A 72 -5.71 4.70 21.00
C GLU A 72 -4.86 5.82 20.39
N ALA A 73 -4.82 6.97 21.05
CA ALA A 73 -3.96 8.09 20.72
C ALA A 73 -3.10 8.45 21.94
N LEU A 74 -1.79 8.56 21.72
CA LEU A 74 -0.80 8.83 22.77
C LEU A 74 0.08 10.02 22.39
N GLY A 75 0.54 10.77 23.39
CA GLY A 75 1.47 11.88 23.22
C GLY A 75 0.85 13.10 22.54
N TYR A 76 1.62 13.76 21.68
CA TYR A 76 1.32 15.08 21.13
C TYR A 76 1.27 15.06 19.60
N GLN A 77 0.21 15.66 19.05
CA GLN A 77 0.12 16.04 17.65
C GLN A 77 1.07 17.20 17.32
N ASN A 78 1.26 18.10 18.29
CA ASN A 78 2.18 19.24 18.24
C ASN A 78 2.83 19.43 19.62
N VAL A 79 4.13 19.14 19.71
CA VAL A 79 4.92 19.20 20.93
C VAL A 79 5.12 20.64 21.41
N GLU A 80 5.38 21.59 20.50
CA GLU A 80 5.67 22.97 20.86
C GLU A 80 4.47 23.69 21.47
N ASP A 81 3.27 23.40 20.94
CA ASP A 81 2.01 23.99 21.39
C ASP A 81 1.26 23.08 22.38
N GLU A 82 1.88 21.98 22.82
CA GLU A 82 1.32 20.96 23.73
C GLU A 82 -0.07 20.46 23.30
N VAL A 83 -0.32 20.35 21.99
CA VAL A 83 -1.59 19.84 21.46
C VAL A 83 -1.58 18.30 21.56
N PRO A 84 -2.49 17.70 22.35
CA PRO A 84 -2.56 16.24 22.47
C PRO A 84 -2.84 15.58 21.13
N MET A 85 -2.30 14.37 20.95
CA MET A 85 -2.68 13.52 19.83
C MET A 85 -4.14 13.10 19.95
N SER A 86 -4.88 13.10 18.84
CA SER A 86 -6.26 12.62 18.76
C SER A 86 -6.37 11.46 17.79
N THR A 87 -7.37 10.60 17.96
CA THR A 87 -7.59 9.44 17.08
C THR A 87 -7.98 9.85 15.65
N ASP A 88 -8.45 11.08 15.48
CA ASP A 88 -8.78 11.70 14.19
C ASP A 88 -7.66 12.61 13.66
N SER A 89 -6.48 12.63 14.26
CA SER A 89 -5.32 13.35 13.73
C SER A 89 -4.98 12.88 12.32
N ILE A 90 -4.57 13.81 11.45
CA ILE A 90 -4.20 13.56 10.06
C ILE A 90 -2.67 13.49 9.95
N PHE A 91 -2.19 12.52 9.19
CA PHE A 91 -0.79 12.14 9.06
C PHE A 91 -0.33 12.23 7.61
N ARG A 92 0.92 12.60 7.39
CA ARG A 92 1.60 12.36 6.10
C ARG A 92 1.92 10.87 6.05
N ILE A 93 1.30 10.14 5.14
CA ILE A 93 1.45 8.68 5.08
C ILE A 93 2.52 8.23 4.09
N PHE A 94 3.01 9.15 3.25
CA PHE A 94 4.10 8.92 2.31
C PHE A 94 3.94 7.59 1.57
N SER A 95 4.90 6.67 1.66
CA SER A 95 4.90 5.42 0.90
C SER A 95 3.71 4.49 1.18
N MET A 96 2.93 4.66 2.25
CA MET A 96 1.61 4.01 2.36
C MET A 96 0.60 4.45 1.28
N THR A 97 0.91 5.51 0.52
CA THR A 97 0.16 5.87 -0.70
C THR A 97 0.21 4.76 -1.75
N LYS A 98 1.31 3.99 -1.80
CA LYS A 98 1.55 3.04 -2.89
C LYS A 98 0.50 1.93 -3.00
N PRO A 99 0.14 1.22 -1.91
CA PRO A 99 -1.00 0.31 -1.91
C PRO A 99 -2.30 0.90 -2.49
N VAL A 100 -2.56 2.19 -2.22
CA VAL A 100 -3.75 2.89 -2.72
C VAL A 100 -3.65 3.11 -4.24
N ALA A 101 -2.49 3.55 -4.72
CA ALA A 101 -2.21 3.71 -6.15
C ALA A 101 -2.29 2.37 -6.91
N GLY A 102 -1.67 1.31 -6.40
CA GLY A 102 -1.76 -0.04 -6.96
C GLY A 102 -3.20 -0.57 -6.96
N THR A 103 -3.98 -0.29 -5.91
CA THR A 103 -5.43 -0.61 -5.87
C THR A 103 -6.17 0.12 -6.98
N ALA A 104 -5.89 1.40 -7.20
CA ALA A 104 -6.53 2.19 -8.25
C ALA A 104 -6.25 1.65 -9.64
N LEU A 105 -5.00 1.25 -9.91
CA LEU A 105 -4.66 0.62 -11.18
C LEU A 105 -5.30 -0.78 -11.27
N MET A 106 -5.38 -1.57 -10.19
CA MET A 106 -6.08 -2.86 -10.21
C MET A 106 -7.61 -2.76 -10.37
N VAL A 107 -8.24 -1.62 -10.05
CA VAL A 107 -9.64 -1.37 -10.44
C VAL A 107 -9.78 -1.36 -11.96
N LEU A 108 -8.83 -0.75 -12.67
CA LEU A 108 -8.80 -0.74 -14.14
C LEU A 108 -8.44 -2.11 -14.73
N TYR A 109 -7.68 -2.94 -13.99
CA TYR A 109 -7.46 -4.34 -14.33
C TYR A 109 -8.77 -5.14 -14.33
N ASP A 110 -9.57 -5.00 -13.27
CA ASP A 110 -10.89 -5.65 -13.18
C ASP A 110 -11.85 -5.21 -14.30
N GLU A 111 -11.69 -3.97 -14.79
CA GLU A 111 -12.42 -3.44 -15.95
C GLU A 111 -11.86 -3.91 -17.30
N GLY A 112 -10.80 -4.72 -17.31
CA GLY A 112 -10.16 -5.25 -18.51
C GLY A 112 -9.40 -4.21 -19.34
N LYS A 113 -8.97 -3.10 -18.73
CA LYS A 113 -8.27 -2.01 -19.43
C LYS A 113 -6.83 -2.35 -19.81
N PHE A 114 -6.21 -3.27 -19.09
CA PHE A 114 -4.87 -3.79 -19.34
C PHE A 114 -4.74 -5.21 -18.81
N LYS A 115 -3.64 -5.88 -19.16
CA LYS A 115 -3.16 -7.12 -18.55
C LYS A 115 -1.83 -6.88 -17.87
N LEU A 116 -1.51 -7.63 -16.82
CA LEU A 116 -0.25 -7.48 -16.10
C LEU A 116 0.96 -7.78 -16.99
N GLU A 117 0.80 -8.64 -18.00
CA GLU A 117 1.82 -8.97 -19.00
C GLU A 117 1.91 -7.96 -20.14
N ASP A 118 0.99 -6.98 -20.21
CA ASP A 118 1.09 -5.95 -21.24
C ASP A 118 2.39 -5.15 -21.03
N PRO A 119 3.13 -4.84 -22.11
CA PRO A 119 4.26 -3.94 -22.03
C PRO A 119 3.75 -2.52 -21.75
N VAL A 120 4.44 -1.76 -20.90
CA VAL A 120 4.03 -0.40 -20.52
C VAL A 120 3.92 0.51 -21.75
N GLU A 121 4.81 0.34 -22.73
CA GLU A 121 4.81 1.09 -23.99
C GLU A 121 3.52 0.96 -24.83
N LYS A 122 2.72 -0.10 -24.60
CA LYS A 122 1.38 -0.24 -25.22
C LYS A 122 0.43 0.88 -24.79
N HIS A 123 0.59 1.37 -23.57
CA HIS A 123 -0.25 2.38 -22.94
C HIS A 123 0.44 3.73 -22.82
N MET A 124 1.77 3.75 -22.89
CA MET A 124 2.61 4.94 -22.79
C MET A 124 3.73 4.89 -23.85
N PRO A 125 3.42 5.18 -25.13
CA PRO A 125 4.37 5.05 -26.24
C PRO A 125 5.65 5.87 -26.09
N GLU A 126 5.64 6.90 -25.23
CA GLU A 126 6.82 7.68 -24.86
C GLU A 126 7.88 6.85 -24.14
N LEU A 127 7.49 5.74 -23.52
CA LEU A 127 8.40 4.78 -22.88
C LEU A 127 8.73 3.58 -23.81
N ALA A 128 8.51 3.72 -25.11
CA ALA A 128 8.81 2.66 -26.06
C ALA A 128 10.31 2.53 -26.33
N ASN A 129 10.78 1.31 -26.54
CA ASN A 129 12.18 1.01 -26.89
C ASN A 129 13.23 1.55 -25.89
N MET A 130 12.87 1.69 -24.62
CA MET A 130 13.83 2.10 -23.59
C MET A 130 15.04 1.15 -23.59
N ARG A 131 16.25 1.73 -23.62
CA ARG A 131 17.52 0.99 -23.52
C ARG A 131 17.95 0.85 -22.06
N VAL A 132 18.88 -0.05 -21.78
CA VAL A 132 19.41 -0.29 -20.43
C VAL A 132 20.81 0.30 -20.31
N PHE A 133 21.05 1.01 -19.22
CA PHE A 133 22.33 1.66 -18.90
C PHE A 133 23.43 0.62 -18.66
N VAL A 134 24.57 0.78 -19.36
CA VAL A 134 25.79 -0.01 -19.16
C VAL A 134 26.85 0.82 -18.46
N ASN A 135 27.13 2.01 -18.98
CA ASN A 135 28.13 2.92 -18.42
C ASN A 135 27.88 4.38 -18.84
N GLN A 136 28.44 5.34 -18.09
CA GLN A 136 28.51 6.73 -18.52
C GLN A 136 29.89 7.01 -19.14
N LEU A 137 29.89 7.60 -20.34
CA LEU A 137 31.10 8.00 -21.05
C LEU A 137 31.64 9.35 -20.52
N ASP A 138 32.89 9.66 -20.84
CA ASP A 138 33.57 10.88 -20.38
C ASP A 138 32.87 12.20 -20.82
N ASP A 139 32.12 12.15 -21.92
CA ASP A 139 31.34 13.29 -22.44
C ASP A 139 29.96 13.44 -21.76
N GLY A 140 29.63 12.55 -20.82
CA GLY A 140 28.38 12.52 -20.07
C GLY A 140 27.25 11.73 -20.72
N THR A 141 27.43 11.23 -21.95
CA THR A 141 26.45 10.36 -22.62
C THR A 141 26.44 8.94 -22.04
N PHE A 142 25.39 8.18 -22.34
CA PHE A 142 25.22 6.82 -21.85
C PHE A 142 25.57 5.78 -22.91
N GLU A 143 26.46 4.86 -22.56
CA GLU A 143 26.57 3.57 -23.22
C GLU A 143 25.39 2.70 -22.76
N THR A 144 24.67 2.11 -23.71
CA THR A 144 23.45 1.35 -23.43
C THR A 144 23.35 0.07 -24.25
N GLU A 145 22.63 -0.91 -23.72
CA GLU A 145 22.27 -2.16 -24.41
C GLU A 145 20.74 -2.27 -24.60
N ASP A 146 20.31 -3.20 -25.47
CA ASP A 146 18.89 -3.45 -25.67
C ASP A 146 18.29 -4.02 -24.38
N ALA A 147 17.04 -3.65 -24.08
CA ALA A 147 16.28 -4.37 -23.06
C ALA A 147 15.92 -5.77 -23.59
N ASP A 148 16.11 -6.81 -22.77
CA ASP A 148 15.79 -8.19 -23.16
C ASP A 148 14.29 -8.36 -23.52
N HIS A 149 13.44 -7.57 -22.85
CA HIS A 149 12.03 -7.36 -23.18
C HIS A 149 11.58 -5.98 -22.67
N PRO A 150 10.50 -5.40 -23.23
CA PRO A 150 9.93 -4.16 -22.68
C PRO A 150 9.41 -4.36 -21.26
N MET A 151 9.59 -3.35 -20.39
CA MET A 151 9.02 -3.35 -19.04
C MET A 151 7.52 -3.64 -19.09
N THR A 152 7.08 -4.70 -18.39
CA THR A 152 5.66 -5.06 -18.25
C THR A 152 4.99 -4.28 -17.12
N ILE A 153 3.66 -4.21 -17.13
CA ILE A 153 2.91 -3.61 -16.02
C ILE A 153 3.15 -4.37 -14.72
N ARG A 154 3.29 -5.71 -14.75
CA ARG A 154 3.64 -6.52 -13.57
C ARG A 154 4.96 -6.07 -12.96
N GLU A 155 5.99 -5.89 -13.78
CA GLU A 155 7.32 -5.45 -13.33
C GLU A 155 7.33 -4.00 -12.86
N LEU A 156 6.50 -3.14 -13.47
CA LEU A 156 6.28 -1.79 -12.96
C LEU A 156 5.72 -1.85 -11.53
N MET A 157 4.63 -2.60 -11.33
CA MET A 157 3.89 -2.70 -10.07
C MET A 157 4.63 -3.47 -8.97
N SER A 158 5.61 -4.30 -9.34
CA SER A 158 6.44 -5.05 -8.39
C SER A 158 7.81 -4.43 -8.14
N HIS A 159 8.10 -3.24 -8.67
CA HIS A 159 9.42 -2.59 -8.60
C HIS A 159 10.57 -3.40 -9.23
N THR A 160 10.29 -4.13 -10.31
CA THR A 160 11.29 -4.88 -11.07
C THR A 160 11.45 -4.41 -12.52
N GLY A 161 10.90 -3.23 -12.85
CA GLY A 161 10.93 -2.66 -14.20
C GLY A 161 12.22 -1.94 -14.60
N GLY A 162 13.24 -1.88 -13.73
CA GLY A 162 14.51 -1.21 -14.02
C GLY A 162 14.56 0.30 -13.75
N LEU A 163 13.50 0.87 -13.14
CA LEU A 163 13.43 2.27 -12.75
C LEU A 163 14.14 2.54 -11.41
N LEU A 164 14.56 3.79 -11.19
CA LEU A 164 15.14 4.29 -9.93
C LEU A 164 14.29 5.40 -9.31
N TYR A 165 14.70 5.95 -8.16
CA TYR A 165 14.31 7.28 -7.70
C TYR A 165 15.30 8.36 -8.19
N THR A 166 14.99 9.63 -7.94
CA THR A 166 15.96 10.72 -7.97
C THR A 166 16.85 10.72 -6.71
N PRO A 167 18.00 11.43 -6.70
CA PRO A 167 18.75 11.70 -5.48
C PRO A 167 17.90 12.45 -4.44
N PRO A 168 18.15 12.20 -3.13
CA PRO A 168 19.16 11.29 -2.58
C PRO A 168 18.69 9.82 -2.44
N LEU A 169 17.45 9.49 -2.82
CA LEU A 169 16.87 8.15 -2.60
C LEU A 169 17.53 7.08 -3.50
N SER A 170 17.90 7.45 -4.71
CA SER A 170 18.83 6.67 -5.55
C SER A 170 20.03 7.51 -5.92
N GLN A 171 21.11 6.87 -6.36
CA GLN A 171 22.39 7.52 -6.67
C GLN A 171 22.88 7.07 -8.05
N GLY A 172 23.85 7.80 -8.57
CA GLY A 172 24.51 7.49 -9.84
C GLY A 172 23.90 8.18 -11.06
N PRO A 173 24.45 7.93 -12.25
CA PRO A 173 24.20 8.75 -13.44
C PRO A 173 22.72 8.80 -13.86
N ILE A 174 22.00 7.69 -13.75
CA ILE A 174 20.57 7.61 -14.11
C ILE A 174 19.70 8.41 -13.14
N ALA A 175 19.95 8.28 -11.84
CA ALA A 175 19.23 9.06 -10.84
C ALA A 175 19.49 10.58 -11.03
N GLU A 176 20.73 10.97 -11.32
CA GLU A 176 21.05 12.37 -11.65
C GLU A 176 20.39 12.86 -12.93
N ALA A 177 20.29 12.00 -13.96
CA ALA A 177 19.58 12.33 -15.19
C ALA A 177 18.09 12.56 -14.93
N TYR A 178 17.45 11.74 -14.08
CA TYR A 178 16.07 11.95 -13.65
C TYR A 178 15.90 13.35 -13.02
N ALA A 179 16.78 13.72 -12.09
CA ALA A 179 16.73 15.05 -11.46
C ALA A 179 16.93 16.20 -12.47
N LYS A 180 17.88 16.06 -13.42
CA LYS A 180 18.14 17.06 -14.48
C LYS A 180 16.95 17.22 -15.44
N ALA A 181 16.27 16.12 -15.76
CA ALA A 181 15.05 16.14 -16.57
C ALA A 181 13.81 16.62 -15.80
N GLY A 182 13.94 16.86 -14.49
CA GLY A 182 12.83 17.31 -13.65
C GLY A 182 11.83 16.21 -13.29
N ILE A 183 12.22 14.94 -13.41
CA ILE A 183 11.44 13.81 -12.89
C ILE A 183 11.18 14.03 -11.40
N MET A 184 9.93 13.87 -10.97
CA MET A 184 9.49 14.15 -9.59
C MET A 184 9.80 15.59 -9.10
N ASN A 185 9.85 16.59 -9.98
CA ASN A 185 9.88 17.99 -9.57
C ASN A 185 8.49 18.43 -9.04
N LEU A 186 8.18 17.98 -7.82
CA LEU A 186 6.84 18.04 -7.20
C LEU A 186 6.15 19.41 -7.26
N PRO A 187 6.84 20.55 -7.07
CA PRO A 187 6.19 21.86 -7.10
C PRO A 187 5.81 22.34 -8.51
N ASN A 188 6.47 21.83 -9.56
CA ASN A 188 6.47 22.48 -10.87
C ASN A 188 5.83 21.65 -11.99
N TYR A 189 5.73 20.33 -11.83
CA TYR A 189 5.18 19.45 -12.86
C TYR A 189 4.01 18.60 -12.35
N THR A 190 3.11 18.24 -13.26
CA THR A 190 2.12 17.17 -13.11
C THR A 190 2.76 15.81 -13.41
N LEU A 191 2.02 14.73 -13.19
CA LEU A 191 2.40 13.40 -13.66
C LEU A 191 2.58 13.38 -15.19
N ALA A 192 1.62 13.94 -15.93
CA ALA A 192 1.66 14.02 -17.39
C ALA A 192 2.83 14.84 -17.96
N GLU A 193 3.31 15.86 -17.25
CA GLU A 193 4.50 16.63 -17.66
C GLU A 193 5.81 15.91 -17.29
N SER A 194 5.81 15.04 -16.27
CA SER A 194 7.01 14.43 -15.72
C SER A 194 7.29 13.02 -16.24
N ILE A 195 6.28 12.14 -16.26
CA ILE A 195 6.50 10.71 -16.51
C ILE A 195 6.96 10.42 -17.96
N PRO A 196 6.42 11.06 -19.01
CA PRO A 196 6.89 10.84 -20.38
C PRO A 196 8.40 11.10 -20.59
N ALA A 197 8.98 12.03 -19.82
CA ALA A 197 10.41 12.35 -19.92
C ALA A 197 11.34 11.21 -19.47
N LEU A 198 10.80 10.15 -18.86
CA LEU A 198 11.57 8.92 -18.58
C LEU A 198 12.02 8.23 -19.87
N GLY A 199 11.27 8.37 -20.97
CA GLY A 199 11.60 7.74 -22.26
C GLY A 199 12.95 8.16 -22.84
N ASP A 200 13.43 9.35 -22.48
CA ASP A 200 14.72 9.90 -22.93
C ASP A 200 15.91 9.41 -22.08
N ILE A 201 15.66 8.60 -21.04
CA ILE A 201 16.67 8.17 -20.07
C ILE A 201 16.65 6.64 -20.00
N PRO A 202 17.79 5.95 -20.14
CA PRO A 202 17.81 4.50 -20.11
C PRO A 202 17.41 3.96 -18.72
N LEU A 203 16.85 2.75 -18.71
CA LEU A 203 16.61 1.97 -17.50
C LEU A 203 17.94 1.69 -16.80
N ALA A 204 17.93 1.64 -15.47
CA ALA A 204 19.15 1.36 -14.70
C ALA A 204 19.56 -0.11 -14.76
N HIS A 205 18.59 -1.02 -14.93
CA HIS A 205 18.78 -2.46 -14.97
C HIS A 205 17.81 -3.09 -15.96
N GLN A 206 18.14 -4.29 -16.44
CA GLN A 206 17.24 -5.10 -17.27
C GLN A 206 15.92 -5.37 -16.54
N PRO A 207 14.74 -5.15 -17.18
CA PRO A 207 13.45 -5.51 -16.61
C PRO A 207 13.43 -6.98 -16.14
N GLY A 208 12.85 -7.19 -14.96
CA GLY A 208 12.68 -8.51 -14.37
C GLY A 208 13.92 -9.09 -13.68
N THR A 209 15.07 -8.40 -13.68
CA THR A 209 16.32 -8.96 -13.15
C THR A 209 16.61 -8.58 -11.70
N GLN A 210 16.08 -7.47 -11.21
CA GLN A 210 16.33 -6.96 -9.86
C GLN A 210 15.07 -6.29 -9.29
N TRP A 211 14.92 -6.35 -7.97
CA TRP A 211 13.98 -5.50 -7.25
C TRP A 211 14.68 -4.22 -6.81
N VAL A 212 14.20 -3.08 -7.32
CA VAL A 212 14.70 -1.76 -6.96
C VAL A 212 13.53 -0.83 -6.68
N TYR A 213 13.41 -0.42 -5.41
CA TYR A 213 12.37 0.51 -4.98
C TYR A 213 12.54 1.86 -5.69
N SER A 214 11.49 2.32 -6.37
CA SER A 214 11.62 3.34 -7.42
C SER A 214 10.38 4.23 -7.57
N ILE A 215 10.43 5.16 -8.53
CA ILE A 215 9.29 5.99 -8.96
C ILE A 215 8.17 5.20 -9.66
N SER A 216 8.25 3.87 -9.78
CA SER A 216 7.28 3.08 -10.52
C SER A 216 5.83 3.43 -10.19
N VAL A 217 5.53 3.76 -8.93
CA VAL A 217 4.16 4.03 -8.50
C VAL A 217 3.63 5.40 -8.94
N ASP A 218 4.52 6.36 -9.25
CA ASP A 218 4.11 7.60 -9.90
C ASP A 218 3.79 7.36 -11.39
N VAL A 219 4.51 6.44 -12.05
CA VAL A 219 4.16 5.96 -13.40
C VAL A 219 2.80 5.25 -13.38
N GLN A 220 2.51 4.46 -12.34
CA GLN A 220 1.18 3.85 -12.15
C GLN A 220 0.08 4.89 -12.01
N GLY A 221 0.32 5.97 -11.22
CA GLY A 221 -0.61 7.10 -11.13
C GLY A 221 -0.90 7.72 -12.50
N TYR A 222 0.13 7.91 -13.33
CA TYR A 222 -0.07 8.42 -14.69
C TYR A 222 -0.81 7.42 -15.60
N LEU A 223 -0.57 6.11 -15.46
CA LEU A 223 -1.35 5.09 -16.16
C LEU A 223 -2.83 5.14 -15.77
N VAL A 224 -3.15 5.40 -14.50
CA VAL A 224 -4.55 5.61 -14.08
C VAL A 224 -5.15 6.81 -14.82
N GLU A 225 -4.43 7.93 -14.94
CA GLU A 225 -4.91 9.09 -15.69
C GLU A 225 -5.18 8.75 -17.16
N LEU A 226 -4.24 8.06 -17.83
CA LEU A 226 -4.37 7.68 -19.23
C LEU A 226 -5.51 6.69 -19.49
N LEU A 227 -5.67 5.68 -18.64
CA LEU A 227 -6.63 4.59 -18.85
C LEU A 227 -8.06 4.95 -18.42
N SER A 228 -8.20 5.86 -17.44
CA SER A 228 -9.50 6.33 -16.96
C SER A 228 -9.97 7.60 -17.65
N GLY A 229 -9.07 8.46 -18.10
CA GLY A 229 -9.36 9.80 -18.60
C GLY A 229 -9.69 10.82 -17.49
N GLN A 230 -9.46 10.49 -16.23
CA GLN A 230 -9.64 11.38 -15.06
C GLN A 230 -8.27 11.83 -14.51
N SER A 231 -8.22 12.92 -13.75
CA SER A 231 -7.03 13.18 -12.94
C SER A 231 -6.90 12.15 -11.83
N PHE A 232 -5.67 11.91 -11.37
CA PHE A 232 -5.44 10.82 -10.43
C PHE A 232 -6.19 11.00 -9.10
N ASP A 233 -6.33 12.24 -8.61
CA ASP A 233 -7.07 12.56 -7.39
C ASP A 233 -8.58 12.38 -7.52
N GLU A 234 -9.17 12.77 -8.65
CA GLU A 234 -10.59 12.54 -8.96
C GLU A 234 -10.90 11.03 -9.00
N PHE A 235 -10.06 10.24 -9.66
CA PHE A 235 -10.23 8.79 -9.73
C PHE A 235 -10.14 8.15 -8.34
N LEU A 236 -9.15 8.52 -7.53
CA LEU A 236 -9.03 7.99 -6.16
C LEU A 236 -10.25 8.38 -5.30
N GLN A 237 -10.72 9.62 -5.42
CA GLN A 237 -11.90 10.08 -4.69
C GLN A 237 -13.14 9.26 -5.06
N GLU A 238 -13.46 9.17 -6.35
CA GLU A 238 -14.67 8.50 -6.84
C GLU A 238 -14.63 6.98 -6.61
N ARG A 239 -13.48 6.35 -6.87
CA ARG A 239 -13.39 4.89 -7.00
C ARG A 239 -12.94 4.19 -5.72
N ILE A 240 -12.32 4.91 -4.79
CA ILE A 240 -11.78 4.33 -3.55
C ILE A 240 -12.27 5.09 -2.32
N PHE A 241 -12.05 6.41 -2.23
CA PHE A 241 -12.28 7.13 -0.99
C PHE A 241 -13.75 7.32 -0.68
N ASP A 242 -14.58 7.73 -1.63
CA ASP A 242 -16.03 7.89 -1.42
C ASP A 242 -16.72 6.56 -1.07
N PRO A 243 -16.49 5.45 -1.81
CA PRO A 243 -17.11 4.16 -1.48
C PRO A 243 -16.67 3.58 -0.14
N LEU A 244 -15.45 3.90 0.32
CA LEU A 244 -14.90 3.46 1.60
C LEU A 244 -15.06 4.51 2.71
N GLU A 245 -15.70 5.64 2.43
CA GLU A 245 -15.88 6.75 3.38
C GLU A 245 -14.55 7.25 3.98
N MET A 246 -13.48 7.33 3.17
CA MET A 246 -12.15 7.82 3.58
C MET A 246 -12.05 9.35 3.48
N THR A 247 -12.90 10.06 4.24
CA THR A 247 -13.18 11.49 4.05
C THR A 247 -12.01 12.43 4.36
N ASP A 248 -11.02 11.97 5.11
CA ASP A 248 -9.82 12.72 5.50
C ASP A 248 -8.56 12.22 4.77
N THR A 249 -8.73 11.38 3.74
CA THR A 249 -7.64 10.92 2.88
C THR A 249 -7.59 11.75 1.60
N GLY A 250 -6.40 12.20 1.23
CA GLY A 250 -6.20 12.98 0.02
C GLY A 250 -4.78 13.54 -0.12
N PHE A 251 -4.50 14.19 -1.25
CA PHE A 251 -3.17 14.74 -1.56
C PHE A 251 -2.79 15.98 -0.74
N TYR A 252 -3.73 16.55 -0.01
CA TYR A 252 -3.53 17.68 0.89
C TYR A 252 -4.62 17.68 1.96
N VAL A 253 -4.32 18.31 3.09
CA VAL A 253 -5.28 18.55 4.17
C VAL A 253 -6.09 19.79 3.85
N LYS A 254 -7.41 19.64 3.80
CA LYS A 254 -8.36 20.74 3.60
C LYS A 254 -8.21 21.80 4.70
N ALA A 255 -8.50 23.05 4.38
CA ALA A 255 -8.27 24.18 5.29
C ALA A 255 -9.02 24.04 6.62
N GLU A 256 -10.26 23.53 6.58
CA GLU A 256 -11.08 23.25 7.76
C GLU A 256 -10.49 22.17 8.69
N ASN A 257 -9.62 21.30 8.17
CA ASN A 257 -8.97 20.22 8.88
C ASN A 257 -7.51 20.54 9.28
N ALA A 258 -7.01 21.73 8.96
CA ALA A 258 -5.60 22.09 9.17
C ALA A 258 -5.15 21.95 10.64
N SER A 259 -6.06 22.14 11.61
CA SER A 259 -5.79 21.97 13.04
C SER A 259 -5.63 20.52 13.47
N ARG A 260 -6.10 19.54 12.67
CA ARG A 260 -5.92 18.10 12.90
C ARG A 260 -4.60 17.58 12.32
N PHE A 261 -3.86 18.40 11.58
CA PHE A 261 -2.66 17.95 10.91
C PHE A 261 -1.47 17.83 11.87
N SER A 262 -0.94 16.62 12.01
CA SER A 262 0.22 16.33 12.86
C SER A 262 1.50 17.01 12.38
N ARG A 263 2.35 17.39 13.34
CA ARG A 263 3.72 17.83 13.09
C ARG A 263 4.66 16.64 13.02
N GLN A 264 5.76 16.78 12.29
CA GLN A 264 6.78 15.75 12.17
C GLN A 264 8.02 16.12 12.99
N TYR A 265 8.60 15.14 13.66
CA TYR A 265 9.72 15.35 14.58
C TYR A 265 10.91 14.43 14.30
N ARG A 266 12.08 14.94 14.70
CA ARG A 266 13.34 14.22 14.82
C ARG A 266 13.72 14.08 16.29
N PRO A 267 13.97 12.87 16.81
CA PRO A 267 14.68 12.74 18.08
C PRO A 267 16.14 13.18 17.91
N THR A 268 16.63 14.00 18.84
CA THR A 268 18.01 14.52 18.84
C THR A 268 18.84 13.94 19.98
N ASN A 269 20.17 13.97 19.82
CA ASN A 269 21.12 13.38 20.78
C ASN A 269 21.08 14.04 22.17
N ASP A 270 20.51 15.25 22.28
CA ASP A 270 20.26 15.97 23.53
C ASP A 270 18.96 15.52 24.23
N GLY A 271 18.31 14.44 23.75
CA GLY A 271 17.10 13.87 24.34
C GLY A 271 15.84 14.70 24.07
N LYS A 272 15.84 15.51 23.00
CA LYS A 272 14.70 16.35 22.62
C LYS A 272 14.09 15.91 21.30
N LEU A 273 12.87 16.37 21.05
CA LEU A 273 12.23 16.31 19.74
C LEU A 273 12.38 17.66 19.04
N ARG A 274 12.85 17.66 17.80
CA ARG A 274 12.91 18.86 16.95
C ARG A 274 11.98 18.68 15.77
N ARG A 275 11.10 19.66 15.55
CA ARG A 275 10.20 19.64 14.40
C ARG A 275 10.98 19.69 13.09
N SER A 276 10.58 18.85 12.13
CA SER A 276 11.22 18.69 10.82
C SER A 276 10.26 18.82 9.63
N ASP A 277 8.95 19.02 9.85
CA ASP A 277 8.05 19.36 8.76
C ASP A 277 8.15 20.84 8.33
N SER A 278 7.87 21.08 7.05
CA SER A 278 7.86 22.42 6.43
C SER A 278 6.43 22.96 6.18
N GLY A 279 5.38 22.29 6.68
CA GLY A 279 4.00 22.62 6.36
C GLY A 279 3.53 22.19 4.95
N ALA A 280 4.33 21.40 4.22
CA ALA A 280 3.88 20.70 3.01
C ALA A 280 2.57 19.92 3.28
N PHE A 281 1.77 19.67 2.24
CA PHE A 281 0.43 19.06 2.27
C PHE A 281 -0.70 19.94 2.81
N LEU A 282 -0.50 21.23 3.07
CA LEU A 282 -1.59 22.17 3.44
C LEU A 282 -2.20 22.91 2.23
N LYS A 283 -1.78 22.56 1.02
CA LYS A 283 -2.25 23.14 -0.24
C LYS A 283 -2.30 22.05 -1.31
N PRO A 284 -3.21 22.15 -2.29
CA PRO A 284 -3.24 21.22 -3.44
C PRO A 284 -1.88 21.18 -4.14
N PRO A 285 -1.27 19.99 -4.33
CA PRO A 285 -0.05 19.86 -5.11
C PRO A 285 -0.34 19.84 -6.62
N LYS A 286 0.65 20.24 -7.43
CA LYS A 286 0.59 20.05 -8.89
C LYS A 286 0.91 18.59 -9.26
N PHE A 287 1.88 17.99 -8.58
CA PHE A 287 2.26 16.59 -8.76
C PHE A 287 1.49 15.68 -7.79
N LEU A 288 0.57 14.86 -8.33
CA LEU A 288 -0.21 13.90 -7.56
C LEU A 288 0.59 12.60 -7.36
N SER A 289 1.59 12.61 -6.48
CA SER A 289 2.50 11.46 -6.33
C SER A 289 1.81 10.20 -5.83
N GLY A 290 1.69 9.17 -6.67
CA GLY A 290 1.30 7.82 -6.25
C GLY A 290 2.34 7.14 -5.35
N GLY A 291 3.58 7.61 -5.39
CA GLY A 291 4.66 7.14 -4.52
C GLY A 291 4.59 7.65 -3.09
N GLY A 292 4.01 8.82 -2.82
CA GLY A 292 4.10 9.43 -1.50
C GLY A 292 3.22 10.65 -1.22
N GLY A 293 2.22 10.90 -2.05
CA GLY A 293 1.47 12.15 -2.06
C GLY A 293 0.27 12.23 -1.10
N LEU A 294 -0.13 11.14 -0.45
CA LEU A 294 -1.32 11.17 0.41
C LEU A 294 -1.04 11.56 1.86
N THR A 295 -2.06 12.20 2.43
CA THR A 295 -2.33 12.30 3.86
C THR A 295 -3.54 11.43 4.20
N SER A 296 -3.64 10.94 5.44
CA SER A 296 -4.77 10.10 5.89
C SER A 296 -4.87 10.09 7.42
N THR A 297 -5.90 9.42 7.95
CA THR A 297 -6.08 9.10 9.37
C THR A 297 -5.92 7.60 9.61
N ALA A 298 -5.71 7.19 10.86
CA ALA A 298 -5.69 5.76 11.18
C ALA A 298 -7.04 5.08 10.82
N SER A 299 -8.16 5.77 11.04
CA SER A 299 -9.48 5.22 10.75
C SER A 299 -9.74 5.06 9.25
N ASP A 300 -9.33 6.01 8.42
CA ASP A 300 -9.53 5.89 6.97
C ASP A 300 -8.66 4.78 6.38
N TYR A 301 -7.40 4.72 6.80
CA TYR A 301 -6.51 3.66 6.34
C TYR A 301 -6.93 2.28 6.85
N MET A 302 -7.55 2.19 8.04
CA MET A 302 -8.16 0.96 8.54
C MET A 302 -9.30 0.47 7.63
N LYS A 303 -10.13 1.36 7.08
CA LYS A 303 -11.18 0.98 6.12
C LYS A 303 -10.57 0.43 4.84
N PHE A 304 -9.55 1.08 4.30
CA PHE A 304 -8.79 0.60 3.13
C PHE A 304 -8.19 -0.80 3.38
N ALA A 305 -7.51 -0.98 4.51
CA ALA A 305 -6.85 -2.24 4.84
C ALA A 305 -7.88 -3.36 5.13
N GLN A 306 -9.00 -3.05 5.79
CA GLN A 306 -10.09 -4.00 6.01
C GLN A 306 -10.79 -4.40 4.70
N MET A 307 -10.91 -3.50 3.72
CA MET A 307 -11.42 -3.82 2.38
C MET A 307 -10.54 -4.88 1.69
N HIS A 308 -9.22 -4.75 1.78
CA HIS A 308 -8.27 -5.75 1.28
C HIS A 308 -8.37 -7.07 2.04
N LEU A 309 -8.42 -7.05 3.38
CA LEU A 309 -8.63 -8.26 4.18
C LEU A 309 -9.93 -9.00 3.79
N ASN A 310 -10.98 -8.22 3.52
CA ASN A 310 -12.28 -8.71 3.07
C ASN A 310 -12.35 -8.98 1.55
N LYS A 311 -11.19 -9.15 0.90
CA LYS A 311 -11.08 -9.55 -0.52
C LYS A 311 -11.81 -8.59 -1.48
N GLY A 312 -11.64 -7.29 -1.27
CA GLY A 312 -12.11 -6.27 -2.19
C GLY A 312 -13.46 -5.67 -1.83
N LEU A 313 -14.05 -6.03 -0.67
CA LEU A 313 -15.42 -5.66 -0.28
C LEU A 313 -15.46 -5.07 1.13
N LEU A 314 -16.09 -3.90 1.30
CA LEU A 314 -16.40 -3.36 2.62
C LEU A 314 -17.79 -2.73 2.63
N ASN A 315 -18.59 -2.99 3.67
CA ASN A 315 -19.93 -2.40 3.83
C ASN A 315 -20.84 -2.50 2.59
N GLY A 316 -20.74 -3.61 1.85
CA GLY A 316 -21.51 -3.83 0.62
C GLY A 316 -20.99 -3.09 -0.63
N LYS A 317 -19.87 -2.37 -0.52
CA LYS A 317 -19.19 -1.70 -1.64
C LYS A 317 -17.99 -2.53 -2.08
N ARG A 318 -18.05 -3.05 -3.31
CA ARG A 318 -16.94 -3.77 -3.93
C ARG A 318 -16.04 -2.78 -4.66
N ILE A 319 -14.76 -2.78 -4.29
CA ILE A 319 -13.71 -1.99 -4.94
C ILE A 319 -12.92 -2.87 -5.90
N LEU A 320 -12.55 -4.07 -5.46
CA LEU A 320 -11.81 -5.05 -6.26
C LEU A 320 -12.52 -6.40 -6.28
N SER A 321 -12.25 -7.18 -7.32
CA SER A 321 -12.53 -8.61 -7.35
C SER A 321 -11.64 -9.35 -6.34
N GLU A 322 -12.09 -10.54 -5.90
CA GLU A 322 -11.25 -11.37 -5.04
C GLU A 322 -9.97 -11.81 -5.76
N GLU A 323 -10.02 -11.96 -7.09
CA GLU A 323 -8.87 -12.29 -7.95
C GLU A 323 -7.84 -11.17 -7.93
N ALA A 324 -8.26 -9.91 -8.13
CA ALA A 324 -7.36 -8.77 -8.09
C ALA A 324 -6.67 -8.66 -6.72
N VAL A 325 -7.41 -8.79 -5.61
CA VAL A 325 -6.81 -8.80 -4.26
C VAL A 325 -5.84 -9.98 -4.09
N GLN A 326 -6.19 -11.16 -4.60
CA GLN A 326 -5.31 -12.33 -4.54
C GLN A 326 -4.00 -12.09 -5.29
N ILE A 327 -4.06 -11.49 -6.48
CA ILE A 327 -2.88 -11.09 -7.24
C ILE A 327 -2.04 -10.11 -6.44
N MET A 328 -2.66 -9.05 -5.89
CA MET A 328 -1.93 -8.00 -5.18
C MET A 328 -1.15 -8.53 -3.97
N ARG A 329 -1.72 -9.50 -3.25
CA ARG A 329 -1.10 -10.11 -2.05
C ARG A 329 -0.29 -11.40 -2.33
N SER A 330 -0.02 -11.71 -3.59
CA SER A 330 0.82 -12.86 -4.00
C SER A 330 2.18 -12.38 -4.49
N ASN A 331 3.21 -13.23 -4.41
CA ASN A 331 4.54 -12.90 -4.91
C ASN A 331 4.48 -12.57 -6.42
N GLN A 332 4.84 -11.35 -6.77
CA GLN A 332 4.95 -10.83 -8.14
C GLN A 332 6.39 -10.63 -8.59
N LEU A 333 7.36 -11.04 -7.76
CA LEU A 333 8.76 -11.02 -8.15
C LEU A 333 9.03 -12.09 -9.22
N PRO A 334 9.85 -11.77 -10.24
CA PRO A 334 10.40 -12.76 -11.15
C PRO A 334 11.16 -13.86 -10.37
N GLU A 335 11.21 -15.07 -10.92
CA GLU A 335 11.82 -16.24 -10.25
C GLU A 335 13.28 -16.00 -9.82
N ALA A 336 14.03 -15.22 -10.60
CA ALA A 336 15.43 -14.88 -10.30
C ALA A 336 15.60 -13.92 -9.11
N VAL A 337 14.53 -13.26 -8.66
CA VAL A 337 14.55 -12.26 -7.59
C VAL A 337 14.06 -12.88 -6.29
N SER A 338 14.99 -13.19 -5.40
CA SER A 338 14.72 -13.96 -4.17
C SER A 338 14.01 -13.19 -3.06
N GLY A 339 13.90 -11.86 -3.16
CA GLY A 339 13.25 -11.00 -2.18
C GLY A 339 13.56 -9.52 -2.39
N ILE A 340 13.18 -8.69 -1.41
CA ILE A 340 13.24 -7.23 -1.50
C ILE A 340 14.38 -6.57 -0.69
N GLY A 341 15.46 -7.32 -0.49
CA GLY A 341 16.70 -6.82 0.11
C GLY A 341 16.79 -6.89 1.64
N GLY A 342 17.98 -6.58 2.17
CA GLY A 342 18.34 -6.84 3.56
C GLY A 342 17.63 -6.00 4.62
N LEU A 343 17.00 -4.88 4.24
CA LEU A 343 16.17 -4.09 5.17
C LEU A 343 14.84 -4.79 5.51
N TYR A 344 14.40 -5.72 4.66
CA TYR A 344 13.12 -6.40 4.78
C TYR A 344 13.32 -7.92 4.65
N PRO A 345 14.09 -8.53 5.57
CA PRO A 345 14.39 -9.96 5.51
C PRO A 345 13.09 -10.78 5.54
N GLY A 346 13.08 -11.92 4.86
CA GLY A 346 11.93 -12.82 4.83
C GLY A 346 10.72 -12.31 4.03
N ASN A 347 10.87 -11.24 3.24
CA ASN A 347 9.80 -10.68 2.45
C ASN A 347 10.06 -10.79 0.95
N VAL A 348 8.96 -11.04 0.23
CA VAL A 348 8.85 -10.87 -1.22
C VAL A 348 7.95 -9.66 -1.51
N PHE A 349 7.69 -9.35 -2.78
CA PHE A 349 6.85 -8.22 -3.16
C PHE A 349 5.68 -8.66 -4.04
N GLY A 350 4.52 -8.08 -3.77
CA GLY A 350 3.32 -8.23 -4.58
C GLY A 350 3.12 -7.04 -5.52
N VAL A 351 1.86 -6.62 -5.65
CA VAL A 351 1.51 -5.33 -6.28
C VAL A 351 1.49 -4.27 -5.19
N ASP A 352 2.53 -3.45 -5.11
CA ASP A 352 2.69 -2.37 -4.11
C ASP A 352 2.57 -2.78 -2.62
N PHE A 353 2.74 -4.06 -2.32
CA PHE A 353 2.83 -4.59 -0.95
C PHE A 353 4.09 -5.44 -0.79
N ALA A 354 4.78 -5.31 0.35
CA ALA A 354 5.63 -6.40 0.81
C ALA A 354 4.77 -7.53 1.36
N ILE A 355 5.23 -8.77 1.18
CA ILE A 355 4.54 -9.97 1.62
C ILE A 355 5.50 -10.83 2.42
N VAL A 356 5.09 -11.21 3.62
CA VAL A 356 5.84 -12.11 4.49
C VAL A 356 5.90 -13.49 3.85
N ASN A 357 7.12 -13.97 3.57
CA ASN A 357 7.41 -15.30 3.04
C ASN A 357 8.16 -16.18 4.05
N ASP A 358 8.75 -15.55 5.08
CA ASP A 358 9.39 -16.22 6.22
C ASP A 358 8.95 -15.50 7.51
N SER A 359 8.16 -16.22 8.31
CA SER A 359 7.56 -15.69 9.53
C SER A 359 8.59 -15.40 10.63
N ASP A 360 9.61 -16.26 10.79
CA ASP A 360 10.64 -16.08 11.82
C ASP A 360 11.51 -14.86 11.51
N ALA A 361 11.88 -14.69 10.24
CA ALA A 361 12.63 -13.54 9.78
C ALA A 361 11.85 -12.22 9.92
N PHE A 362 10.52 -12.26 10.02
CA PHE A 362 9.65 -11.09 10.13
C PHE A 362 8.84 -11.04 11.44
N ASN A 363 9.52 -11.30 12.56
CA ASN A 363 9.00 -11.10 13.92
C ASN A 363 7.75 -11.94 14.27
N GLY A 364 7.59 -13.11 13.63
CA GLY A 364 6.48 -14.04 13.89
C GLY A 364 5.18 -13.71 13.16
N ALA A 365 5.16 -12.68 12.31
CA ALA A 365 3.99 -12.41 11.47
C ALA A 365 3.71 -13.61 10.54
N PRO A 366 2.46 -14.05 10.34
CA PRO A 366 2.15 -15.19 9.49
C PRO A 366 2.55 -15.00 8.03
N VAL A 367 2.98 -16.07 7.37
CA VAL A 367 3.25 -16.09 5.92
C VAL A 367 1.99 -15.68 5.15
N GLY A 368 2.15 -14.76 4.20
CA GLY A 368 1.05 -14.15 3.46
C GLY A 368 0.48 -12.86 4.10
N THR A 369 0.94 -12.48 5.28
CA THR A 369 0.73 -11.13 5.81
C THR A 369 1.34 -10.14 4.83
N HIS A 370 0.57 -9.15 4.40
CA HIS A 370 1.02 -8.13 3.46
C HIS A 370 0.95 -6.75 4.09
N TRP A 371 1.93 -5.91 3.78
CA TRP A 371 2.21 -4.72 4.57
C TRP A 371 3.00 -3.70 3.76
N TRP A 372 2.99 -2.46 4.25
CA TRP A 372 3.94 -1.43 3.84
C TRP A 372 4.01 -0.32 4.89
N TRP A 373 4.85 0.68 4.65
CA TRP A 373 5.07 1.78 5.60
C TRP A 373 5.50 3.07 4.89
N GLY A 374 5.36 4.20 5.58
CA GLY A 374 5.70 5.54 5.12
C GLY A 374 6.95 6.08 5.80
N ILE A 375 7.74 6.89 5.10
CA ILE A 375 9.05 7.37 5.61
C ILE A 375 8.96 8.22 6.89
N ALA A 376 7.81 8.87 7.15
CA ALA A 376 7.52 9.53 8.42
C ALA A 376 7.10 8.56 9.55
N GLY A 377 7.23 7.26 9.31
CA GLY A 377 7.08 6.20 10.29
C GLY A 377 5.70 5.59 10.38
N SER A 378 4.66 6.07 9.69
CA SER A 378 3.36 5.39 9.62
C SER A 378 3.51 4.00 8.99
N TRP A 379 2.70 3.02 9.40
CA TRP A 379 2.76 1.65 8.89
C TRP A 379 1.44 0.91 9.07
N PHE A 380 1.28 -0.18 8.32
CA PHE A 380 0.15 -1.07 8.48
C PHE A 380 0.53 -2.49 8.08
N TRP A 381 -0.25 -3.48 8.50
CA TRP A 381 -0.24 -4.81 7.90
C TRP A 381 -1.65 -5.42 7.89
N ILE A 382 -1.85 -6.35 6.98
CA ILE A 382 -3.07 -7.10 6.78
C ILE A 382 -2.70 -8.58 6.81
N ASP A 383 -3.22 -9.26 7.81
CA ASP A 383 -2.95 -10.66 8.08
C ASP A 383 -4.21 -11.50 7.80
N PRO A 384 -4.26 -12.17 6.64
CA PRO A 384 -5.39 -13.02 6.29
C PRO A 384 -5.38 -14.37 7.04
N VAL A 385 -4.32 -14.71 7.77
CA VAL A 385 -4.21 -15.97 8.53
C VAL A 385 -4.93 -15.83 9.86
N GLU A 386 -4.63 -14.77 10.63
CA GLU A 386 -5.28 -14.52 11.93
C GLU A 386 -6.45 -13.53 11.84
N ASN A 387 -6.78 -13.09 10.62
CA ASN A 387 -7.83 -12.13 10.30
C ASN A 387 -7.65 -10.76 11.01
N ILE A 388 -6.41 -10.28 11.02
CA ILE A 388 -5.99 -9.05 11.72
C ILE A 388 -5.68 -7.95 10.73
N VAL A 389 -6.12 -6.73 11.04
CA VAL A 389 -5.60 -5.49 10.46
C VAL A 389 -4.97 -4.66 11.55
N PHE A 390 -3.77 -4.16 11.31
CA PHE A 390 -3.10 -3.21 12.18
C PHE A 390 -2.77 -1.94 11.40
N VAL A 391 -3.02 -0.78 12.00
CA VAL A 391 -2.61 0.53 11.48
C VAL A 391 -1.93 1.31 12.60
N GLY A 392 -0.70 1.74 12.36
CA GLY A 392 0.06 2.61 13.25
C GLY A 392 0.43 3.91 12.55
N MET A 393 0.19 5.04 13.20
CA MET A 393 0.46 6.37 12.69
C MET A 393 1.36 7.13 13.66
N ILE A 394 2.58 7.44 13.21
CA ILE A 394 3.53 8.34 13.87
C ILE A 394 4.01 9.39 12.84
N GLN A 395 4.71 10.42 13.30
CA GLN A 395 5.43 11.36 12.42
C GLN A 395 6.87 11.55 12.93
N ASN A 396 7.70 10.57 12.62
CA ASN A 396 9.10 10.47 13.01
C ASN A 396 10.01 10.43 11.78
N ASP A 397 11.06 11.25 11.75
CA ASP A 397 12.00 11.31 10.62
C ASP A 397 13.25 10.42 10.77
N ASP A 398 13.35 9.66 11.86
CA ASP A 398 14.37 8.64 12.06
C ASP A 398 13.88 7.28 11.52
N ILE A 399 14.25 6.99 10.27
CA ILE A 399 13.85 5.76 9.57
C ILE A 399 14.21 4.49 10.34
N LEU A 400 15.45 4.40 10.85
CA LEU A 400 15.91 3.19 11.53
C LEU A 400 15.15 2.99 12.84
N TYR A 401 14.83 4.09 13.52
CA TYR A 401 14.00 4.03 14.72
C TYR A 401 12.56 3.62 14.40
N SER A 402 11.96 4.16 13.33
CA SER A 402 10.62 3.76 12.89
C SER A 402 10.54 2.25 12.60
N ILE A 403 11.54 1.66 11.93
CA ILE A 403 11.58 0.22 11.67
C ILE A 403 11.63 -0.60 12.98
N GLN A 404 12.36 -0.12 14.00
CA GLN A 404 12.38 -0.75 15.32
C GLN A 404 11.02 -0.69 16.02
N VAL A 405 10.30 0.43 15.90
CA VAL A 405 8.92 0.55 16.40
C VAL A 405 8.06 -0.50 15.71
N HIS A 406 8.08 -0.58 14.38
CA HIS A 406 7.25 -1.55 13.63
C HIS A 406 7.53 -3.00 14.04
N ALA A 407 8.81 -3.34 14.23
CA ALA A 407 9.21 -4.66 14.69
C ALA A 407 8.68 -4.98 16.10
N ALA A 408 8.83 -4.06 17.05
CA ALA A 408 8.32 -4.24 18.42
C ALA A 408 6.80 -4.42 18.45
N MET A 409 6.07 -3.72 17.57
CA MET A 409 4.61 -3.83 17.44
C MET A 409 4.19 -5.19 16.89
N ARG A 410 4.90 -5.70 15.87
CA ARG A 410 4.66 -7.05 15.36
C ARG A 410 4.97 -8.11 16.43
N GLU A 411 6.08 -7.97 17.15
CA GLU A 411 6.43 -8.90 18.23
C GLU A 411 5.35 -8.92 19.31
N ALA A 412 4.87 -7.75 19.76
CA ALA A 412 3.80 -7.67 20.75
C ALA A 412 2.49 -8.35 20.30
N ILE A 413 2.16 -8.29 19.00
CA ILE A 413 0.92 -8.89 18.47
C ILE A 413 1.06 -10.40 18.24
N TYR A 414 2.21 -10.88 17.78
CA TYR A 414 2.38 -12.27 17.34
C TYR A 414 3.12 -13.19 18.32
N ARG A 415 3.92 -12.65 19.23
CA ARG A 415 4.66 -13.40 20.25
C ARG A 415 4.04 -13.11 21.61
#